data_AF-A0A2R6BKU8-F1
#
_entry.id   AF-A0A2R6BKU8-F1
#
_cell.length_a   1.000
_cell.length_b   1.000
_cell.length_c   1.000
_cell.angle_alpha   90.00
_cell.angle_beta   90.00
_cell.angle_gamma   90.00
#
_symmetry.space_group_name_H-M   'P 1'
#
loop_
_entity.id
_entity.type
_entity.pdbx_description
1 polymer ?
#
loop_
_entity_poly.entity_id
_entity_poly.type
_entity_poly.pdbx_seq_one_letter_code
_entity_poly.pdbx_strand_id
1 'polypeptide(L)'
;MLGIISMVVNSQDDNTMRRLILNIANLSEKYHQEYLAARWSKDKLLNDWYYAFEFFLDHTLLQGRSDRVSEKVVEAVFEVSEHNRNMIEEGFKSGNWKDLMVKLFERIGKGKVGKRADVNHVIDSLEFLREKISDRNVVKYTVDEVKARGVLQVYGELDGIKQVGDKVACFYLRDVVSLFELEGCVPPGDRRLLLPIDTWVKKFAKEYLVEGAKDPKNDEIKQKILKVCDDYGVSPAKLDQGIWYAGFNSYNVLIEILKQVDINVLIEILKQVDINVANSGMIRLIPYRDLS
;
A
#
# COMPACT_ATOMS: atom_id res chain seq x y z
N MET A 1 37.99 17.65 19.74
CA MET A 1 38.05 17.28 18.32
C MET A 1 37.14 16.10 17.95
N LEU A 2 37.11 15.01 18.75
CA LEU A 2 36.19 13.87 18.55
C LEU A 2 34.68 14.23 18.58
N GLY A 3 34.26 15.16 19.46
CA GLY A 3 32.84 15.55 19.56
C GLY A 3 32.31 16.39 18.38
N ILE A 4 33.18 17.14 17.70
CA ILE A 4 32.79 17.94 16.52
C ILE A 4 32.68 17.04 15.29
N ILE A 5 33.57 16.05 15.14
CA ILE A 5 33.53 15.08 14.05
C ILE A 5 32.28 14.18 14.18
N SER A 6 31.93 13.73 15.38
CA SER A 6 30.70 12.95 15.61
C SER A 6 29.42 13.74 15.33
N MET A 7 29.35 15.03 15.69
CA MET A 7 28.20 15.88 15.36
C MET A 7 28.08 16.16 13.85
N VAL A 8 29.20 16.40 13.17
CA VAL A 8 29.22 16.70 11.72
C VAL A 8 28.83 15.46 10.91
N VAL A 9 29.34 14.27 11.25
CA VAL A 9 28.95 13.00 10.60
C VAL A 9 27.45 12.71 10.82
N ASN A 10 26.95 12.83 12.05
CA ASN A 10 25.51 12.65 12.34
C ASN A 10 24.63 13.66 11.58
N SER A 11 25.08 14.90 11.39
CA SER A 11 24.31 15.92 10.65
C SER A 11 24.31 15.69 9.13
N GLN A 12 25.36 15.09 8.59
CA GLN A 12 25.48 14.78 7.16
C GLN A 12 24.63 13.55 6.80
N ASP A 13 24.61 12.54 7.68
CA ASP A 13 23.79 11.35 7.53
C ASP A 13 22.29 11.67 7.70
N ASP A 14 21.93 12.53 8.65
CA ASP A 14 20.56 13.00 8.83
C ASP A 14 20.07 13.82 7.61
N ASN A 15 20.89 14.72 7.06
CA ASN A 15 20.55 15.44 5.83
C ASN A 15 20.38 14.50 4.62
N THR A 16 21.21 13.45 4.55
CA THR A 16 21.12 12.44 3.49
C THR A 16 19.84 11.62 3.61
N MET A 17 19.51 11.17 4.82
CA MET A 17 18.28 10.44 5.12
C MET A 17 17.05 11.30 4.86
N ARG A 18 17.04 12.56 5.32
CA ARG A 18 15.96 13.51 5.06
C ARG A 18 15.71 13.68 3.56
N ARG A 19 16.78 13.86 2.77
CA ARG A 19 16.67 13.98 1.31
C ARG A 19 16.11 12.70 0.67
N LEU A 20 16.56 11.52 1.13
CA LEU A 20 16.03 10.23 0.66
C LEU A 20 14.52 10.13 0.93
N ILE A 21 14.09 10.40 2.16
CA ILE A 21 12.68 10.33 2.57
C ILE A 21 11.81 11.30 1.76
N LEU A 22 12.26 12.55 1.59
CA LEU A 22 11.52 13.53 0.79
C LEU A 22 11.41 13.11 -0.68
N ASN A 23 12.49 12.60 -1.27
CA ASN A 23 12.49 12.13 -2.66
C ASN A 23 11.56 10.93 -2.85
N ILE A 24 11.58 9.97 -1.92
CA ILE A 24 10.67 8.82 -1.96
C ILE A 24 9.23 9.29 -1.81
N ALA A 25 8.93 10.17 -0.84
CA ALA A 25 7.59 10.70 -0.65
C ALA A 25 7.08 11.46 -1.89
N ASN A 26 7.95 12.15 -2.63
CA ASN A 26 7.57 12.81 -3.88
C ASN A 26 7.13 11.83 -4.99
N LEU A 27 7.56 10.55 -4.94
CA LEU A 27 7.06 9.52 -5.86
C LEU A 27 5.59 9.16 -5.59
N SER A 28 5.01 9.56 -4.45
CA SER A 28 3.57 9.41 -4.21
C SER A 28 2.73 10.17 -5.23
N GLU A 29 3.25 11.25 -5.82
CA GLU A 29 2.52 11.99 -6.86
C GLU A 29 2.33 11.12 -8.12
N LYS A 30 3.35 10.31 -8.46
CA LYS A 30 3.24 9.34 -9.55
C LYS A 30 2.30 8.19 -9.19
N TYR A 31 2.38 7.70 -7.96
CA TYR A 31 1.42 6.72 -7.46
C TYR A 31 -0.02 7.22 -7.58
N HIS A 32 -0.29 8.42 -7.07
CA HIS A 32 -1.61 9.03 -7.08
C HIS A 32 -2.10 9.26 -8.51
N GLN A 33 -1.24 9.73 -9.41
CA GLN A 33 -1.61 9.92 -10.83
C GLN A 33 -1.96 8.60 -11.51
N GLU A 34 -1.11 7.58 -11.39
CA GLU A 34 -1.20 6.35 -12.19
C GLU A 34 -2.16 5.30 -11.60
N TYR A 35 -2.20 5.17 -10.27
CA TYR A 35 -2.92 4.09 -9.58
C TYR A 35 -4.21 4.55 -8.91
N LEU A 36 -4.37 5.86 -8.65
CA LEU A 36 -5.58 6.42 -8.06
C LEU A 36 -6.36 7.26 -9.08
N ALA A 37 -5.92 8.48 -9.38
CA ALA A 37 -6.66 9.47 -10.15
C ALA A 37 -6.92 9.07 -11.62
N ALA A 38 -5.99 8.35 -12.27
CA ALA A 38 -6.22 7.86 -13.64
C ALA A 38 -7.23 6.71 -13.72
N ARG A 39 -7.43 5.96 -12.62
CA ARG A 39 -8.29 4.77 -12.57
C ARG A 39 -9.65 5.07 -11.95
N TRP A 40 -9.70 6.01 -11.00
CA TRP A 40 -10.83 6.20 -10.10
C TRP A 40 -11.33 7.65 -10.07
N SER A 41 -12.60 7.86 -10.44
CA SER A 41 -13.27 9.16 -10.32
C SER A 41 -13.79 9.39 -8.91
N LYS A 42 -13.30 10.43 -8.21
CA LYS A 42 -13.79 10.81 -6.87
C LYS A 42 -15.31 10.98 -6.82
N ASP A 43 -15.89 11.60 -7.86
CA ASP A 43 -17.33 11.81 -7.96
C ASP A 43 -18.10 10.48 -8.05
N LYS A 44 -17.66 9.56 -8.92
CA LYS A 44 -18.29 8.25 -9.02
C LYS A 44 -18.12 7.44 -7.72
N LEU A 45 -16.95 7.50 -7.08
CA LEU A 45 -16.72 6.80 -5.82
C LEU A 45 -17.70 7.25 -4.72
N LEU A 46 -18.11 8.53 -4.71
CA LEU A 46 -19.07 9.03 -3.71
C LEU A 46 -20.54 8.76 -4.08
N ASN A 47 -20.85 8.58 -5.37
CA ASN A 47 -22.23 8.58 -5.86
C ASN A 47 -22.70 7.25 -6.48
N ASP A 48 -21.78 6.34 -6.81
CA ASP A 48 -22.07 5.02 -7.38
C ASP A 48 -21.52 3.94 -6.44
N TRP A 49 -22.43 3.27 -5.73
CA TRP A 49 -22.08 2.25 -4.74
C TRP A 49 -21.34 1.06 -5.37
N TYR A 50 -21.66 0.71 -6.62
CA TYR A 50 -21.04 -0.43 -7.30
C TYR A 50 -19.62 -0.07 -7.72
N TYR A 51 -19.41 1.14 -8.23
CA TYR A 51 -18.07 1.64 -8.53
C TYR A 51 -17.20 1.77 -7.28
N ALA A 52 -17.77 2.20 -6.16
CA ALA A 52 -17.11 2.21 -4.86
C ALA A 52 -16.76 0.79 -4.36
N PHE A 53 -17.63 -0.19 -4.64
CA PHE A 53 -17.37 -1.58 -4.30
C PHE A 53 -16.24 -2.20 -5.16
N GLU A 54 -16.17 -1.87 -6.45
CA GLU A 54 -15.04 -2.26 -7.30
C GLU A 54 -13.73 -1.66 -6.78
N PHE A 55 -13.73 -0.38 -6.42
CA PHE A 55 -12.56 0.25 -5.78
C PHE A 55 -12.15 -0.49 -4.51
N PHE A 56 -13.11 -0.82 -3.64
CA PHE A 56 -12.83 -1.58 -2.43
C PHE A 56 -12.17 -2.93 -2.75
N LEU A 57 -12.73 -3.71 -3.66
CA LEU A 57 -12.20 -5.01 -4.06
C LEU A 57 -10.82 -4.94 -4.74
N ASP A 58 -10.53 -3.88 -5.52
CA ASP A 58 -9.20 -3.63 -6.10
C ASP A 58 -8.11 -3.54 -5.02
N HIS A 59 -8.47 -3.01 -3.84
CA HIS A 59 -7.56 -2.88 -2.71
C HIS A 59 -7.55 -4.13 -1.83
N THR A 60 -8.69 -4.82 -1.68
CA THR A 60 -8.82 -5.89 -0.69
C THR A 60 -8.50 -7.31 -1.18
N LEU A 61 -8.49 -7.54 -2.49
CA LEU A 61 -8.11 -8.83 -3.10
C LEU A 61 -6.58 -9.04 -3.23
N LEU A 62 -5.75 -8.12 -2.74
CA LEU A 62 -4.28 -8.10 -2.90
C LEU A 62 -3.52 -8.98 -1.88
N GLN A 63 -3.81 -10.29 -1.88
CA GLN A 63 -3.40 -11.16 -0.77
C GLN A 63 -2.53 -12.36 -1.15
N GLY A 64 -1.36 -12.45 -0.52
CA GLY A 64 -0.52 -13.65 -0.47
C GLY A 64 0.00 -14.12 -1.83
N ARG A 65 0.08 -13.22 -2.81
CA ARG A 65 0.52 -13.49 -4.18
C ARG A 65 1.21 -12.26 -4.75
N SER A 66 1.86 -12.41 -5.91
CA SER A 66 2.42 -11.27 -6.63
C SER A 66 1.32 -10.38 -7.19
N ASP A 67 1.60 -9.09 -7.33
CA ASP A 67 0.63 -8.09 -7.78
C ASP A 67 -0.01 -8.47 -9.12
N ARG A 68 0.78 -8.96 -10.10
CA ARG A 68 0.28 -9.46 -11.39
C ARG A 68 -0.73 -10.61 -11.27
N VAL A 69 -0.61 -11.48 -10.26
CA VAL A 69 -1.61 -12.54 -10.05
C VAL A 69 -2.85 -11.97 -9.40
N SER A 70 -2.69 -11.01 -8.48
CA SER A 70 -3.81 -10.29 -7.88
C SER A 70 -4.63 -9.51 -8.91
N GLU A 71 -3.99 -8.80 -9.85
CA GLU A 71 -4.66 -8.10 -10.95
C GLU A 71 -5.60 -9.04 -11.73
N LYS A 72 -5.10 -10.22 -12.13
CA LYS A 72 -5.92 -11.22 -12.83
C LYS A 72 -7.13 -11.71 -12.03
N VAL A 73 -7.02 -11.75 -10.71
CA VAL A 73 -8.12 -12.16 -9.83
C VAL A 73 -9.14 -11.05 -9.74
N VAL A 74 -8.70 -9.79 -9.56
CA VAL A 74 -9.56 -8.60 -9.55
C VAL A 74 -10.34 -8.50 -10.87
N GLU A 75 -9.65 -8.58 -12.00
CA GLU A 75 -10.28 -8.56 -13.33
C GLU A 75 -11.35 -9.65 -13.49
N ALA A 76 -11.04 -10.87 -13.04
CA ALA A 76 -11.98 -11.98 -13.12
C ALA A 76 -13.17 -11.83 -12.15
N VAL A 77 -12.97 -11.21 -10.99
CA VAL A 77 -14.05 -10.84 -10.07
C VAL A 77 -14.95 -9.78 -10.68
N PHE A 78 -14.37 -8.72 -11.27
CA PHE A 78 -15.15 -7.66 -11.91
C PHE A 78 -15.95 -8.21 -13.09
N GLU A 79 -15.34 -9.05 -13.92
CA GLU A 79 -16.03 -9.74 -15.02
C GLU A 79 -17.24 -10.53 -14.51
N VAL A 80 -17.10 -11.34 -13.46
CA VAL A 80 -18.21 -12.13 -12.92
C VAL A 80 -19.27 -11.23 -12.30
N SER A 81 -18.88 -10.24 -11.50
CA SER A 81 -19.81 -9.33 -10.84
C SER A 81 -20.62 -8.51 -11.85
N GLU A 82 -19.98 -8.05 -12.92
CA GLU A 82 -20.61 -7.27 -14.00
C GLU A 82 -21.69 -8.08 -14.71
N HIS A 83 -21.37 -9.30 -15.13
CA HIS A 83 -22.33 -10.18 -15.83
C HIS A 83 -23.46 -10.68 -14.94
N ASN A 84 -23.32 -10.56 -13.60
CA ASN A 84 -24.27 -11.10 -12.63
C ASN A 84 -24.78 -10.01 -11.66
N ARG A 85 -24.83 -8.73 -12.07
CA ARG A 85 -25.35 -7.63 -11.24
C ARG A 85 -26.74 -7.90 -10.68
N ASN A 86 -27.61 -8.56 -11.43
CA ASN A 86 -28.94 -8.93 -10.96
C ASN A 86 -28.89 -9.87 -9.75
N MET A 87 -27.95 -10.83 -9.73
CA MET A 87 -27.73 -11.70 -8.59
C MET A 87 -27.19 -10.92 -7.39
N ILE A 88 -26.36 -9.90 -7.64
CA ILE A 88 -25.88 -8.97 -6.61
C ILE A 88 -27.08 -8.20 -6.00
N GLU A 89 -27.97 -7.66 -6.82
CA GLU A 89 -29.15 -6.95 -6.31
C GLU A 89 -30.15 -7.86 -5.56
N GLU A 90 -30.34 -9.09 -6.05
CA GLU A 90 -31.21 -10.07 -5.41
C GLU A 90 -30.67 -10.52 -4.04
N GLY A 91 -29.37 -10.72 -3.91
CA GLY A 91 -28.79 -11.09 -2.61
C GLY A 91 -28.77 -9.93 -1.61
N PHE A 92 -28.74 -8.65 -2.06
CA PHE A 92 -28.95 -7.54 -1.12
C PHE A 92 -30.37 -7.56 -0.55
N LYS A 93 -31.37 -7.88 -1.37
CA LYS A 93 -32.78 -7.99 -0.95
C LYS A 93 -33.02 -9.21 -0.06
N SER A 94 -32.48 -10.37 -0.44
CA SER A 94 -32.76 -11.65 0.20
C SER A 94 -31.80 -12.04 1.32
N GLY A 95 -30.60 -11.45 1.35
CA GLY A 95 -29.50 -11.90 2.20
C GLY A 95 -28.87 -13.23 1.76
N ASN A 96 -29.08 -13.65 0.51
CA ASN A 96 -28.60 -14.94 0.00
C ASN A 96 -27.74 -14.74 -1.26
N TRP A 97 -26.50 -15.22 -1.19
CA TRP A 97 -25.50 -15.10 -2.25
C TRP A 97 -25.14 -16.42 -2.95
N LYS A 98 -25.91 -17.49 -2.73
CA LYS A 98 -25.53 -18.84 -3.16
C LYS A 98 -25.26 -18.95 -4.67
N ASP A 99 -26.12 -18.37 -5.50
CA ASP A 99 -25.98 -18.47 -6.96
C ASP A 99 -24.78 -17.66 -7.47
N LEU A 100 -24.57 -16.46 -6.91
CA LEU A 100 -23.36 -15.67 -7.18
C LEU A 100 -22.09 -16.40 -6.74
N MET A 101 -22.12 -17.04 -5.56
CA MET A 101 -21.01 -17.82 -5.03
C MET A 101 -20.64 -18.98 -5.98
N VAL A 102 -21.61 -19.63 -6.61
CA VAL A 102 -21.36 -20.66 -7.62
C VAL A 102 -20.62 -20.06 -8.82
N LYS A 103 -21.07 -18.93 -9.36
CA LYS A 103 -20.44 -18.25 -10.50
C LYS A 103 -19.01 -17.80 -10.20
N LEU A 104 -18.79 -17.20 -9.03
CA LEU A 104 -17.45 -16.85 -8.56
C LEU A 104 -16.58 -18.10 -8.41
N PHE A 105 -17.09 -19.16 -7.80
CA PHE A 105 -16.32 -20.40 -7.62
C PHE A 105 -15.93 -21.04 -8.95
N GLU A 106 -16.80 -21.03 -9.95
CA GLU A 106 -16.51 -21.54 -11.30
C GLU A 106 -15.34 -20.80 -11.96
N ARG A 107 -15.28 -19.48 -11.80
CA ARG A 107 -14.27 -18.62 -12.44
C ARG A 107 -12.97 -18.54 -11.66
N ILE A 108 -13.04 -18.24 -10.36
CA ILE A 108 -11.87 -17.93 -9.53
C ILE A 108 -11.63 -18.94 -8.40
N GLY A 109 -12.57 -19.82 -8.07
CA GLY A 109 -12.46 -20.69 -6.88
C GLY A 109 -11.56 -21.92 -7.03
N LYS A 110 -11.21 -22.31 -8.26
CA LYS A 110 -10.58 -23.61 -8.59
C LYS A 110 -9.04 -23.64 -8.61
N GLY A 111 -8.36 -22.56 -8.22
CA GLY A 111 -6.89 -22.51 -8.17
C GLY A 111 -6.18 -22.05 -9.46
N LYS A 112 -6.90 -21.94 -10.59
CA LYS A 112 -6.32 -21.51 -11.88
C LYS A 112 -6.10 -20.00 -11.99
N VAL A 113 -7.03 -19.22 -11.43
CA VAL A 113 -7.02 -17.75 -11.44
C VAL A 113 -6.89 -17.25 -10.02
N GLY A 114 -7.86 -17.60 -9.16
CA GLY A 114 -7.81 -17.36 -7.73
C GLY A 114 -7.96 -18.64 -6.92
N LYS A 115 -8.40 -18.48 -5.68
CA LYS A 115 -8.68 -19.56 -4.72
C LYS A 115 -10.07 -19.38 -4.10
N ARG A 116 -10.59 -20.44 -3.47
CA ARG A 116 -11.87 -20.38 -2.72
C ARG A 116 -11.93 -19.23 -1.71
N ALA A 117 -10.81 -18.89 -1.09
CA ALA A 117 -10.72 -17.76 -0.18
C ALA A 117 -11.07 -16.42 -0.84
N ASP A 118 -10.81 -16.24 -2.14
CA ASP A 118 -11.16 -15.01 -2.87
C ASP A 118 -12.67 -14.92 -3.07
N VAL A 119 -13.33 -16.05 -3.34
CA VAL A 119 -14.79 -16.13 -3.41
C VAL A 119 -15.41 -15.75 -2.07
N ASN A 120 -14.92 -16.33 -0.97
CA ASN A 120 -15.40 -16.02 0.36
C ASN A 120 -15.21 -14.52 0.68
N HIS A 121 -14.08 -13.93 0.28
CA HIS A 121 -13.80 -12.51 0.49
C HIS A 121 -14.83 -11.61 -0.22
N VAL A 122 -15.18 -11.91 -1.48
CA VAL A 122 -16.21 -11.14 -2.21
C VAL A 122 -17.57 -11.24 -1.53
N ILE A 123 -17.97 -12.45 -1.13
CA ILE A 123 -19.28 -12.67 -0.47
C ILE A 123 -19.33 -11.98 0.90
N ASP A 124 -18.31 -12.15 1.73
CA ASP A 124 -18.23 -11.49 3.03
C ASP A 124 -18.21 -9.95 2.90
N SER A 125 -17.61 -9.42 1.82
CA SER A 125 -17.64 -7.98 1.54
C SER A 125 -19.06 -7.51 1.21
N LEU A 126 -19.81 -8.25 0.39
CA LEU A 126 -21.22 -7.95 0.10
C LEU A 126 -22.10 -8.04 1.35
N GLU A 127 -21.84 -9.01 2.23
CA GLU A 127 -22.50 -9.13 3.54
C GLU A 127 -22.20 -7.90 4.42
N PHE A 128 -20.94 -7.48 4.50
CA PHE A 128 -20.55 -6.26 5.21
C PHE A 128 -21.30 -5.02 4.67
N LEU A 129 -21.32 -4.82 3.35
CA LEU A 129 -22.07 -3.73 2.72
C LEU A 129 -23.56 -3.78 3.11
N ARG A 130 -24.17 -4.97 3.06
CA ARG A 130 -25.59 -5.16 3.37
C ARG A 130 -25.92 -4.85 4.83
N GLU A 131 -25.05 -5.26 5.76
CA GLU A 131 -25.33 -5.17 7.20
C GLU A 131 -24.92 -3.84 7.82
N LYS A 132 -23.90 -3.18 7.28
CA LYS A 132 -23.29 -2.00 7.91
C LYS A 132 -23.57 -0.70 7.17
N ILE A 133 -23.79 -0.75 5.85
CA ILE A 133 -23.81 0.45 5.01
C ILE A 133 -25.15 0.60 4.31
N SER A 134 -25.99 1.50 4.82
CA SER A 134 -27.38 1.65 4.36
C SER A 134 -27.53 1.94 2.86
N ASP A 135 -26.63 2.74 2.27
CA ASP A 135 -26.58 3.07 0.84
C ASP A 135 -25.60 2.18 0.04
N ARG A 136 -24.99 1.18 0.71
CA ARG A 136 -23.99 0.23 0.20
C ARG A 136 -22.69 0.87 -0.30
N ASN A 137 -22.57 2.20 -0.25
CA ASN A 137 -21.40 2.89 -0.79
C ASN A 137 -20.29 2.93 0.26
N VAL A 138 -19.39 1.95 0.18
CA VAL A 138 -18.28 1.77 1.12
C VAL A 138 -17.29 2.92 1.14
N VAL A 139 -17.05 3.59 0.02
CA VAL A 139 -16.14 4.75 -0.02
C VAL A 139 -16.79 5.96 0.62
N LYS A 140 -18.04 6.27 0.26
CA LYS A 140 -18.80 7.35 0.91
C LYS A 140 -18.90 7.13 2.42
N TYR A 141 -19.25 5.91 2.84
CA TYR A 141 -19.26 5.51 4.25
C TYR A 141 -17.91 5.77 4.93
N THR A 142 -16.82 5.33 4.32
CA THR A 142 -15.46 5.52 4.86
C THR A 142 -15.12 7.01 4.98
N VAL A 143 -15.41 7.82 3.96
CA VAL A 143 -15.16 9.27 3.98
C VAL A 143 -15.94 9.95 5.10
N ASP A 144 -17.23 9.62 5.25
CA ASP A 144 -18.10 10.22 6.26
C ASP A 144 -17.65 9.82 7.68
N GLU A 145 -17.30 8.55 7.90
CA GLU A 145 -16.80 8.05 9.18
C GLU A 145 -15.44 8.67 9.53
N VAL A 146 -14.50 8.74 8.58
CA VAL A 146 -13.19 9.36 8.81
C VAL A 146 -13.32 10.84 9.19
N LYS A 147 -14.21 11.58 8.52
CA LYS A 147 -14.48 12.99 8.87
C LYS A 147 -15.10 13.13 10.25
N ALA A 148 -15.96 12.20 10.65
CA ALA A 148 -16.69 12.28 11.91
C ALA A 148 -15.84 11.86 13.12
N ARG A 149 -15.04 10.80 12.99
CA ARG A 149 -14.40 10.12 14.13
C ARG A 149 -13.02 9.50 13.84
N GLY A 150 -12.44 9.76 12.67
CA GLY A 150 -11.15 9.20 12.25
C GLY A 150 -11.27 7.76 11.73
N VAL A 151 -10.11 7.11 11.55
CA VAL A 151 -10.00 5.83 10.81
C VAL A 151 -10.19 4.58 11.69
N LEU A 152 -10.08 4.71 13.01
CA LEU A 152 -10.03 3.56 13.93
C LEU A 152 -11.29 2.67 13.84
N GLN A 153 -12.47 3.28 13.76
CA GLN A 153 -13.72 2.52 13.66
C GLN A 153 -13.79 1.76 12.33
N VAL A 154 -13.54 2.44 11.22
CA VAL A 154 -13.58 1.81 9.89
C VAL A 154 -12.57 0.66 9.83
N TYR A 155 -11.36 0.85 10.36
CA TYR A 155 -10.37 -0.21 10.47
C TYR A 155 -10.91 -1.45 11.20
N GLY A 156 -11.53 -1.27 12.38
CA GLY A 156 -12.07 -2.37 13.17
C GLY A 156 -13.21 -3.13 12.47
N GLU A 157 -14.01 -2.44 11.66
CA GLU A 157 -15.05 -3.07 10.85
C GLU A 157 -14.47 -3.84 9.66
N LEU A 158 -13.45 -3.28 9.00
CA LEU A 158 -12.75 -3.93 7.90
C LEU A 158 -12.02 -5.21 8.32
N ASP A 159 -11.34 -5.19 9.48
CA ASP A 159 -10.65 -6.37 10.05
C ASP A 159 -11.61 -7.53 10.35
N GLY A 160 -12.92 -7.25 10.46
CA GLY A 160 -13.97 -8.26 10.61
C GLY A 160 -14.31 -9.01 9.31
N ILE A 161 -13.94 -8.49 8.14
CA ILE A 161 -14.23 -9.12 6.84
C ILE A 161 -13.22 -10.24 6.62
N LYS A 162 -13.68 -11.45 6.27
CA LYS A 162 -12.75 -12.55 6.00
C LYS A 162 -11.72 -12.14 4.98
N GLN A 163 -10.48 -12.52 5.28
CA GLN A 163 -9.29 -12.25 4.48
C GLN A 163 -8.80 -10.79 4.51
N VAL A 164 -9.53 -9.85 5.09
CA VAL A 164 -9.02 -8.48 5.31
C VAL A 164 -8.23 -8.46 6.61
N GLY A 165 -6.90 -8.53 6.50
CA GLY A 165 -6.01 -8.30 7.65
C GLY A 165 -5.39 -6.91 7.64
N ASP A 166 -4.61 -6.58 8.67
CA ASP A 166 -3.97 -5.26 8.89
C ASP A 166 -3.42 -4.60 7.62
N LYS A 167 -2.57 -5.30 6.85
CA LYS A 167 -2.00 -4.76 5.60
C LYS A 167 -3.10 -4.29 4.65
N VAL A 168 -4.11 -5.12 4.43
CA VAL A 168 -5.16 -4.89 3.46
C VAL A 168 -6.10 -3.76 3.90
N ALA A 169 -6.49 -3.76 5.18
CA ALA A 169 -7.29 -2.70 5.76
C ALA A 169 -6.55 -1.35 5.67
N CYS A 170 -5.27 -1.32 6.03
CA CYS A 170 -4.44 -0.11 5.93
C CYS A 170 -4.30 0.36 4.47
N PHE A 171 -4.16 -0.56 3.51
CA PHE A 171 -4.02 -0.23 2.09
C PHE A 171 -5.25 0.50 1.55
N TYR A 172 -6.45 -0.05 1.80
CA TYR A 172 -7.70 0.62 1.44
C TYR A 172 -7.86 1.98 2.15
N LEU A 173 -7.65 2.03 3.47
CA LEU A 173 -7.80 3.27 4.24
C LEU A 173 -6.84 4.36 3.80
N ARG A 174 -5.57 4.03 3.58
CA ARG A 174 -4.54 4.95 3.09
C ARG A 174 -4.99 5.62 1.80
N ASP A 175 -5.53 4.86 0.85
CA ASP A 175 -5.89 5.39 -0.46
C ASP A 175 -7.19 6.18 -0.46
N VAL A 176 -8.18 5.80 0.35
CA VAL A 176 -9.36 6.67 0.58
C VAL A 176 -8.94 7.98 1.25
N VAL A 177 -8.12 7.92 2.29
CA VAL A 177 -7.65 9.11 3.01
C VAL A 177 -6.81 10.02 2.10
N SER A 178 -5.91 9.45 1.31
CA SER A 178 -5.08 10.20 0.35
C SER A 178 -5.93 10.82 -0.75
N LEU A 179 -6.79 10.03 -1.40
CA LEU A 179 -7.62 10.47 -2.52
C LEU A 179 -8.62 11.56 -2.11
N PHE A 180 -9.15 11.53 -0.89
CA PHE A 180 -10.10 12.54 -0.40
C PHE A 180 -9.46 13.59 0.53
N GLU A 181 -8.13 13.63 0.61
CA GLU A 181 -7.36 14.63 1.38
C GLU A 181 -7.78 14.70 2.86
N LEU A 182 -8.00 13.53 3.48
CA LEU A 182 -8.56 13.39 4.82
C LEU A 182 -7.50 13.22 5.92
N GLU A 183 -6.21 13.33 5.63
CA GLU A 183 -5.15 13.11 6.64
C GLU A 183 -5.30 14.02 7.86
N GLY A 184 -5.79 15.25 7.66
CA GLY A 184 -6.07 16.19 8.75
C GLY A 184 -7.19 15.73 9.71
N CYS A 185 -8.04 14.79 9.28
CA CYS A 185 -9.07 14.16 10.10
C CYS A 185 -8.54 12.94 10.88
N VAL A 186 -7.31 12.49 10.63
CA VAL A 186 -6.75 11.29 11.26
C VAL A 186 -5.92 11.66 12.50
N PRO A 187 -6.33 11.23 13.71
CA PRO A 187 -5.57 11.48 14.93
C PRO A 187 -4.15 10.91 14.84
N PRO A 188 -3.13 11.57 15.44
CA PRO A 188 -1.75 11.10 15.38
C PRO A 188 -1.56 9.63 15.80
N GLY A 189 -2.26 9.16 16.84
CA GLY A 189 -2.20 7.78 17.32
C GLY A 189 -2.73 6.73 16.33
N ASP A 190 -3.59 7.14 15.40
CA ASP A 190 -4.25 6.26 14.44
C ASP A 190 -3.59 6.29 13.06
N ARG A 191 -2.62 7.19 12.82
CA ARG A 191 -1.90 7.28 11.52
C ARG A 191 -1.21 5.98 11.13
N ARG A 192 -0.88 5.11 12.10
CA ARG A 192 -0.35 3.76 11.85
C ARG A 192 -1.31 2.87 11.04
N LEU A 193 -2.61 3.19 11.05
CA LEU A 193 -3.66 2.48 10.30
C LEU A 193 -3.72 2.92 8.82
N LEU A 194 -2.83 3.81 8.39
CA LEU A 194 -2.61 4.20 7.00
C LEU A 194 -1.33 3.59 6.40
N LEU A 195 -0.65 2.72 7.15
CA LEU A 195 0.66 2.16 6.77
C LEU A 195 0.54 0.66 6.47
N PRO A 196 0.17 0.27 5.24
CA PRO A 196 0.18 -1.12 4.82
C PRO A 196 1.62 -1.66 4.74
N ILE A 197 2.00 -2.51 5.70
CA ILE A 197 3.35 -3.10 5.72
C ILE A 197 3.44 -4.26 4.71
N ASP A 198 3.83 -3.93 3.49
CA ASP A 198 4.06 -4.87 2.40
C ASP A 198 5.54 -5.26 2.22
N THR A 199 5.87 -5.94 1.12
CA THR A 199 7.25 -6.36 0.86
C THR A 199 8.21 -5.19 0.61
N TRP A 200 7.77 -4.11 -0.04
CA TRP A 200 8.61 -2.95 -0.33
C TRP A 200 8.85 -2.11 0.91
N VAL A 201 7.81 -1.88 1.71
CA VAL A 201 7.89 -1.19 2.99
C VAL A 201 8.79 -1.95 3.97
N LYS A 202 8.69 -3.29 4.02
CA LYS A 202 9.60 -4.13 4.82
C LYS A 202 11.06 -4.01 4.40
N LYS A 203 11.34 -4.06 3.09
CA LYS A 203 12.70 -3.90 2.55
C LYS A 203 13.28 -2.54 2.92
N PHE A 204 12.52 -1.48 2.65
CA PHE A 204 12.91 -0.11 2.97
C PHE A 204 13.20 0.05 4.47
N ALA A 205 12.28 -0.38 5.33
CA ALA A 205 12.44 -0.25 6.77
C ALA A 205 13.65 -1.03 7.29
N LYS A 206 13.89 -2.24 6.81
CA LYS A 206 15.04 -3.06 7.20
C LYS A 206 16.37 -2.41 6.82
N GLU A 207 16.43 -1.75 5.68
CA GLU A 207 17.67 -1.16 5.16
C GLU A 207 17.96 0.21 5.78
N TYR A 208 16.93 1.01 6.04
CA TYR A 208 17.10 2.43 6.39
C TYR A 208 16.59 2.82 7.79
N LEU A 209 15.70 2.03 8.41
CA LEU A 209 14.99 2.44 9.63
C LEU A 209 15.21 1.52 10.84
N VAL A 210 15.47 0.23 10.60
CA VAL A 210 15.59 -0.79 11.64
C VAL A 210 16.92 -1.54 11.51
N GLU A 211 17.97 -0.94 12.07
CA GLU A 211 19.31 -1.53 12.07
C GLU A 211 19.36 -2.87 12.80
N GLY A 212 20.09 -3.84 12.23
CA GLY A 212 20.38 -5.13 12.87
C GLY A 212 19.22 -6.11 12.99
N ALA A 213 17.99 -5.73 12.61
CA ALA A 213 16.83 -6.63 12.65
C ALA A 213 16.77 -7.54 11.42
N LYS A 214 16.79 -8.86 11.64
CA LYS A 214 16.68 -9.84 10.53
C LYS A 214 15.28 -9.85 9.91
N ASP A 215 14.24 -9.73 10.75
CA ASP A 215 12.82 -9.70 10.38
C ASP A 215 12.05 -8.80 11.36
N PRO A 216 12.08 -7.47 11.16
CA PRO A 216 11.43 -6.52 12.05
C PRO A 216 9.91 -6.71 12.05
N LYS A 217 9.28 -6.55 13.22
CA LYS A 217 7.83 -6.71 13.37
C LYS A 217 7.10 -5.55 12.68
N ASN A 218 5.92 -5.80 12.12
CA ASN A 218 5.15 -4.77 11.42
C ASN A 218 4.87 -3.53 12.31
N ASP A 219 4.55 -3.71 13.59
CA ASP A 219 4.32 -2.58 14.51
C ASP A 219 5.58 -1.73 14.74
N GLU A 220 6.75 -2.37 14.81
CA GLU A 220 8.02 -1.67 14.93
C GLU A 220 8.30 -0.85 13.67
N ILE A 221 8.06 -1.43 12.48
CA ILE A 221 8.17 -0.72 11.21
C ILE A 221 7.25 0.50 11.16
N LYS A 222 5.96 0.32 11.51
CA LYS A 222 4.98 1.43 11.54
C LYS A 222 5.45 2.56 12.46
N GLN A 223 5.93 2.24 13.66
CA GLN A 223 6.44 3.24 14.61
C GLN A 223 7.64 4.01 14.05
N LYS A 224 8.59 3.32 13.40
CA LYS A 224 9.78 3.95 12.81
C LYS A 224 9.43 4.85 11.64
N ILE A 225 8.50 4.42 10.77
CA ILE A 225 8.00 5.23 9.66
C ILE A 225 7.33 6.50 10.20
N LEU A 226 6.41 6.37 11.17
CA LEU A 226 5.74 7.53 11.76
C LEU A 226 6.73 8.52 12.39
N LYS A 227 7.73 8.02 13.12
CA LYS A 227 8.77 8.88 13.69
C LYS A 227 9.50 9.68 12.61
N VAL A 228 9.92 9.04 11.53
CA VAL A 228 10.64 9.71 10.44
C VAL A 228 9.75 10.71 9.70
N CYS A 229 8.48 10.37 9.51
CA CYS A 229 7.47 11.30 8.98
C CYS A 229 7.32 12.55 9.85
N ASP A 230 7.23 12.38 11.16
CA ASP A 230 7.13 13.50 12.11
C ASP A 230 8.42 14.34 12.13
N ASP A 231 9.59 13.70 12.15
CA ASP A 231 10.89 14.37 12.18
C ASP A 231 11.14 15.21 10.92
N TYR A 232 10.67 14.76 9.74
CA TYR A 232 10.92 15.42 8.46
C TYR A 232 9.72 16.15 7.86
N GLY A 233 8.56 16.14 8.53
CA GLY A 233 7.35 16.82 8.08
C GLY A 233 6.73 16.20 6.82
N VAL A 234 6.73 14.86 6.74
CA VAL A 234 6.23 14.10 5.59
C VAL A 234 4.94 13.36 5.96
N SER A 235 3.99 13.30 5.04
CA SER A 235 2.79 12.48 5.22
C SER A 235 3.15 10.99 5.27
N PRO A 236 2.65 10.22 6.25
CA PRO A 236 2.80 8.77 6.29
C PRO A 236 2.24 8.08 5.04
N ALA A 237 1.08 8.52 4.54
CA ALA A 237 0.49 7.95 3.33
C ALA A 237 1.35 8.23 2.09
N LYS A 238 1.89 9.45 1.96
CA LYS A 238 2.80 9.80 0.87
C LYS A 238 4.09 9.01 0.92
N LEU A 239 4.69 8.85 2.10
CA LEU A 239 5.92 8.07 2.22
C LEU A 239 5.66 6.60 1.85
N ASP A 240 4.58 6.01 2.35
CA ASP A 240 4.21 4.62 2.06
C ASP A 240 3.91 4.38 0.56
N GLN A 241 3.09 5.23 -0.06
CA GLN A 241 2.83 5.20 -1.51
C GLN A 241 4.12 5.38 -2.32
N GLY A 242 5.01 6.27 -1.87
CA GLY A 242 6.31 6.53 -2.49
C GLY A 242 7.25 5.33 -2.43
N ILE A 243 7.33 4.66 -1.27
CA ILE A 243 8.13 3.44 -1.09
C ILE A 243 7.61 2.34 -2.03
N TRP A 244 6.28 2.14 -2.05
CA TRP A 244 5.66 1.16 -2.93
C TRP A 244 5.98 1.46 -4.40
N TYR A 245 5.79 2.71 -4.84
CA TYR A 245 6.05 3.12 -6.22
C TYR A 245 7.51 2.91 -6.61
N ALA A 246 8.45 3.33 -5.75
CA ALA A 246 9.88 3.14 -5.98
C ALA A 246 10.26 1.67 -6.15
N GLY A 247 9.69 0.79 -5.31
CA GLY A 247 9.95 -0.65 -5.38
C GLY A 247 9.34 -1.29 -6.62
N PHE A 248 8.02 -1.12 -6.80
CA PHE A 248 7.26 -1.74 -7.87
C PHE A 248 7.70 -1.27 -9.26
N ASN A 249 7.97 0.03 -9.43
CA ASN A 249 8.40 0.65 -10.68
C ASN A 249 9.93 0.85 -10.78
N SER A 250 10.72 0.15 -9.95
CA SER A 250 12.18 0.35 -9.83
C SER A 250 12.93 0.39 -11.16
N TYR A 251 12.62 -0.52 -12.09
CA TYR A 251 13.22 -0.52 -13.42
C TYR A 251 12.88 0.75 -14.22
N ASN A 252 11.60 1.12 -14.27
CA ASN A 252 11.16 2.31 -15.01
C ASN A 252 11.76 3.59 -14.41
N VAL A 253 11.78 3.69 -13.08
CA VAL A 253 12.41 4.81 -12.37
C VAL A 253 13.90 4.91 -12.73
N LEU A 254 14.63 3.78 -12.72
CA LEU A 254 16.04 3.77 -13.12
C LEU A 254 16.23 4.25 -14.56
N ILE A 255 15.41 3.77 -15.50
CA ILE A 255 15.48 4.20 -16.91
C ILE A 255 15.22 5.71 -17.06
N GLU A 256 14.25 6.27 -16.35
CA GLU A 256 13.97 7.71 -16.38
C GLU A 256 15.10 8.55 -15.77
N ILE A 257 15.78 8.04 -14.74
CA ILE A 257 16.99 8.69 -14.19
C ILE A 257 18.12 8.67 -15.22
N LEU A 258 18.35 7.52 -15.88
CA LEU A 258 19.41 7.36 -16.88
C LEU A 258 19.19 8.19 -18.15
N LYS A 259 17.96 8.60 -18.44
CA LYS A 259 17.66 9.57 -19.51
C LYS A 259 18.09 11.01 -19.15
N GLN A 260 18.18 11.30 -17.86
CA GLN A 260 18.45 12.66 -17.35
C GLN A 260 19.88 12.84 -16.86
N VAL A 261 20.57 11.74 -16.53
CA VAL A 261 21.91 11.76 -15.94
C VAL A 261 22.85 10.88 -16.76
N ASP A 262 24.05 11.39 -17.03
CA ASP A 262 25.13 10.59 -17.65
C ASP A 262 25.50 9.42 -16.72
N ILE A 263 25.49 8.20 -17.27
CA ILE A 263 25.82 6.98 -16.53
C ILE A 263 27.20 7.05 -15.87
N ASN A 264 28.17 7.76 -16.46
CA ASN A 264 29.51 7.89 -15.89
C ASN A 264 29.50 8.72 -14.60
N VAL A 265 28.63 9.73 -14.51
CA VAL A 265 28.44 10.52 -13.28
C VAL A 265 27.87 9.63 -12.18
N LEU A 266 26.88 8.80 -12.51
CA LEU A 266 26.30 7.84 -11.55
C LEU A 266 27.33 6.80 -11.09
N ILE A 267 28.13 6.24 -12.00
CA ILE A 267 29.18 5.28 -11.67
C ILE A 267 30.20 5.89 -10.70
N GLU A 268 30.61 7.14 -10.90
CA GLU A 268 31.53 7.81 -9.97
C GLU A 268 30.90 8.04 -8.59
N ILE A 269 29.62 8.40 -8.53
CA ILE A 269 28.89 8.49 -7.25
C ILE A 269 28.83 7.11 -6.56
N LEU A 270 28.51 6.05 -7.30
CA LEU A 270 28.41 4.69 -6.75
C LEU A 270 29.75 4.17 -6.22
N LYS A 271 30.86 4.44 -6.93
CA LYS A 271 32.21 4.10 -6.44
C LYS A 271 32.51 4.77 -5.09
N GLN A 272 32.06 6.02 -4.89
CA GLN A 272 32.23 6.72 -3.61
C GLN A 272 31.36 6.07 -2.51
N VAL A 273 30.16 5.61 -2.84
CA VAL A 273 29.30 4.87 -1.89
C VAL A 273 29.97 3.54 -1.47
N ASP A 274 30.50 2.76 -2.41
CA ASP A 274 31.17 1.48 -2.10
C ASP A 274 32.38 1.67 -1.18
N ILE A 275 33.18 2.72 -1.40
CA ILE A 275 34.31 3.07 -0.54
C ILE A 275 33.83 3.46 0.86
N ASN A 276 32.75 4.22 0.97
CA ASN A 276 32.20 4.64 2.26
C ASN A 276 31.57 3.47 3.04
N VAL A 277 30.89 2.54 2.36
CA VAL A 277 30.32 1.32 2.97
C VAL A 277 31.42 0.36 3.44
N ALA A 278 32.51 0.24 2.68
CA ALA A 278 33.67 -0.54 3.10
C ALA A 278 34.37 0.06 4.34
N ASN A 279 34.38 1.39 4.46
CA ASN A 279 35.00 2.12 5.58
C ASN A 279 34.11 2.21 6.84
N SER A 280 32.79 2.13 6.71
CA SER A 280 31.84 2.15 7.84
C SER A 280 31.64 0.78 8.51
N GLY A 281 32.25 -0.27 7.98
CA GLY A 281 32.19 -1.63 8.53
C GLY A 281 30.82 -2.31 8.40
N MET A 282 29.90 -1.74 7.61
CA MET A 282 28.50 -2.17 7.62
C MET A 282 28.20 -3.44 6.81
N ILE A 283 28.97 -3.81 5.77
CA ILE A 283 28.74 -5.08 5.03
C ILE A 283 30.06 -5.67 4.49
N ARG A 284 30.31 -6.97 4.77
CA ARG A 284 31.24 -7.80 3.98
C ARG A 284 30.61 -8.08 2.62
N LEU A 285 31.19 -7.54 1.56
CA LEU A 285 30.87 -7.88 0.17
C LEU A 285 31.08 -9.39 -0.04
N ILE A 286 30.02 -10.13 -0.41
CA ILE A 286 30.17 -11.45 -1.01
C ILE A 286 30.48 -11.21 -2.50
N PRO A 287 31.64 -11.64 -3.01
CA PRO A 287 32.01 -11.41 -4.40
C PRO A 287 31.03 -12.11 -5.36
N TYR A 288 30.73 -11.44 -6.46
CA TYR A 288 29.86 -11.86 -7.57
C TYR A 288 30.32 -13.13 -8.32
N ARG A 289 31.29 -13.89 -7.80
CA ARG A 289 31.91 -15.04 -8.51
C ARG A 289 31.31 -16.41 -8.17
N ASP A 290 30.40 -16.51 -7.20
CA ASP A 290 29.87 -17.81 -6.74
C ASP A 290 28.41 -18.08 -7.15
N LEU A 291 27.93 -17.45 -8.23
CA LEU A 291 26.63 -17.76 -8.84
C LEU A 291 26.82 -18.14 -10.31
N SER A 292 27.34 -19.35 -10.53
CA SER A 292 27.26 -20.10 -11.79
C SER A 292 26.84 -21.53 -11.49
#